data_AF-A0A4P7DUZ9-F1
#
_entry.id   AF-A0A4P7DUZ9-F1
#
_cell.length_a   1.000
_cell.length_b   1.000
_cell.length_c   1.000
_cell.angle_alpha   90.00
_cell.angle_beta   90.00
_cell.angle_gamma   90.00
#
_symmetry.space_group_name_H-M   'P 1'
#
loop_
_entity.id
_entity.type
_entity.pdbx_description
1 polymer ?
#
loop_
_entity_poly.entity_id
_entity_poly.type
_entity_poly.pdbx_seq_one_letter_code
_entity_poly.pdbx_strand_id
1 'polypeptide(L)'
;MLICFILGMTGLIIFFQPLMKMTMNSFGATTEDWHKSLPKAKESGQFIDAFPLMDKLFQEIPHKKVIKYWVYDYAKSGVFAFHIADRAGLKSDENRDVRYFDKYTGKPYVISIQQDKHNKVENWVWQLHMGQWLGQVGKFSTFIAGLISTSLPITGFLIWYGRRKRQK
;
A
#
# COMPACT_ATOMS: atom_id res chain seq x y z
N MET A 1 21.14 -9.98 6.21
CA MET A 1 20.49 -9.79 7.53
C MET A 1 19.62 -8.55 7.59
N LEU A 2 20.09 -7.37 7.16
CA LEU A 2 19.28 -6.14 7.18
C LEU A 2 17.92 -6.29 6.47
N ILE A 3 17.88 -6.91 5.28
CA ILE A 3 16.64 -7.12 4.52
C ILE A 3 15.66 -8.04 5.27
N CYS A 4 16.14 -9.12 5.90
CA CYS A 4 15.32 -10.00 6.72
C CYS A 4 14.73 -9.24 7.92
N PHE A 5 15.52 -8.37 8.55
CA PHE A 5 15.05 -7.53 9.65
C PHE A 5 13.97 -6.54 9.18
N ILE A 6 14.19 -5.83 8.07
CA ILE A 6 13.21 -4.90 7.49
C ILE A 6 11.92 -5.64 7.12
N LEU A 7 12.04 -6.81 6.49
CA LEU A 7 10.90 -7.65 6.11
C LEU A 7 10.09 -8.11 7.34
N GLY A 8 10.78 -8.54 8.39
CA GLY A 8 10.16 -8.94 9.66
C GLY A 8 9.48 -7.76 10.37
N MET A 9 10.18 -6.63 10.50
CA MET A 9 9.66 -5.43 11.16
C MET A 9 8.44 -4.86 10.43
N THR A 10 8.50 -4.77 9.10
CA THR A 10 7.36 -4.33 8.30
C THR A 10 6.19 -5.31 8.37
N GLY A 11 6.46 -6.61 8.45
CA GLY A 11 5.43 -7.63 8.69
C GLY A 11 4.73 -7.45 10.03
N LEU A 12 5.47 -7.15 11.10
CA LEU A 12 4.89 -6.82 12.41
C LEU A 12 4.07 -5.53 12.34
N ILE A 13 4.56 -4.48 11.65
CA ILE A 13 3.83 -3.21 11.48
C ILE A 13 2.49 -3.46 10.77
N ILE A 14 2.47 -4.28 9.72
CA ILE A 14 1.26 -4.61 8.95
C ILE A 14 0.27 -5.43 9.80
N PHE A 15 0.76 -6.41 10.55
CA PHE A 15 -0.11 -7.33 11.30
C PHE A 15 -0.66 -6.70 12.60
N PHE A 16 0.18 -5.95 13.32
CA PHE A 16 -0.19 -5.37 14.62
C PHE A 16 -0.67 -3.92 14.46
N GLN A 17 -1.98 -3.73 14.55
CA GLN A 17 -2.63 -2.42 14.47
C GLN A 17 -2.01 -1.35 15.39
N PRO A 18 -1.66 -1.61 16.67
CA PRO A 18 -1.01 -0.62 17.52
C PRO A 18 0.35 -0.15 16.95
N LEU A 19 1.09 -1.05 16.33
CA LEU A 19 2.40 -0.75 15.75
C LEU A 19 2.26 0.07 14.45
N MET A 20 1.25 -0.23 13.62
CA MET A 20 0.88 0.62 12.49
C MET A 20 0.49 2.02 12.96
N LYS A 21 -0.37 2.13 13.98
CA LYS A 21 -0.81 3.43 14.51
C LYS A 21 0.35 4.26 15.06
N MET A 22 1.26 3.62 15.79
CA MET A 22 2.48 4.27 16.27
C MET A 22 3.31 4.80 15.10
N THR A 23 3.54 3.97 14.08
CA THR A 23 4.26 4.35 12.86
C THR A 23 3.60 5.56 12.20
N MET A 24 2.29 5.51 11.97
CA MET A 24 1.52 6.61 11.37
C MET A 24 1.66 7.91 12.19
N ASN A 25 1.49 7.84 13.51
CA ASN A 25 1.63 8.99 14.40
C ASN A 25 3.04 9.60 14.35
N SER A 26 4.10 8.78 14.30
CA SER A 26 5.48 9.26 14.18
C SER A 26 5.73 10.06 12.90
N PHE A 27 5.01 9.76 11.82
CA PHE A 27 5.07 10.52 10.56
C PHE A 27 4.03 11.67 10.50
N GLY A 28 3.24 11.88 11.55
CA GLY A 28 2.16 12.87 11.58
C GLY A 28 1.01 12.54 10.62
N ALA A 29 0.82 11.26 10.31
CA ALA A 29 -0.30 10.75 9.54
C ALA A 29 -1.52 10.48 10.44
N THR A 30 -2.72 10.51 9.86
CA THR A 30 -3.92 10.07 10.59
C THR A 30 -3.86 8.56 10.88
N THR A 31 -4.43 8.13 12.00
CA THR A 31 -4.54 6.72 12.40
C THR A 31 -5.94 6.14 12.19
N GLU A 32 -6.90 6.99 11.84
CA GLU A 32 -8.26 6.58 11.54
C GLU A 32 -8.38 6.12 10.09
N ASP A 33 -9.42 5.31 9.84
CA ASP A 33 -9.80 4.94 8.48
C ASP A 33 -10.37 6.17 7.76
N TRP A 34 -9.47 6.93 7.15
CA TRP A 34 -9.80 8.20 6.52
C TRP A 34 -10.66 8.03 5.28
N HIS A 35 -10.76 6.82 4.71
CA HIS A 35 -11.69 6.56 3.61
C HIS A 35 -13.15 6.78 4.03
N LYS A 36 -13.48 6.66 5.32
CA LYS A 36 -14.81 6.98 5.86
C LYS A 36 -15.11 8.47 5.89
N SER A 37 -14.08 9.31 5.83
CA SER A 37 -14.22 10.77 5.78
C SER A 37 -14.42 11.31 4.35
N LEU A 38 -14.26 10.44 3.33
CA LEU A 38 -14.53 10.82 1.94
C LEU A 38 -16.02 11.16 1.76
N PRO A 39 -16.34 12.08 0.83
CA PRO A 39 -17.73 12.36 0.46
C PRO A 39 -18.45 11.08 0.07
N LYS A 40 -19.64 10.88 0.63
CA LYS A 40 -20.49 9.75 0.25
C LYS A 40 -21.10 9.98 -1.13
N ALA A 41 -21.33 8.89 -1.86
CA ALA A 41 -22.12 8.94 -3.09
C ALA A 41 -23.54 9.42 -2.74
N LYS A 42 -24.03 10.37 -3.54
CA LYS A 42 -25.42 10.82 -3.55
C LYS A 42 -26.30 9.73 -4.15
N GLU A 43 -27.51 9.58 -3.59
CA GLU A 43 -28.50 8.60 -4.05
C GLU A 43 -29.04 8.90 -5.46
N SER A 44 -28.93 10.15 -5.92
CA SER A 44 -29.33 10.57 -7.26
C SER A 44 -28.21 11.34 -7.98
N GLY A 45 -27.96 10.95 -9.22
CA GLY A 45 -26.97 11.56 -10.11
C GLY A 45 -26.25 10.51 -10.97
N GLN A 46 -26.10 10.78 -12.27
CA GLN A 46 -25.23 9.98 -13.12
C GLN A 46 -23.77 10.32 -12.79
N PHE A 47 -22.95 9.28 -12.62
CA PHE A 47 -21.50 9.45 -12.56
C PHE A 47 -20.98 9.86 -13.93
N ILE A 48 -19.99 10.74 -13.94
CA ILE A 48 -19.25 11.04 -15.17
C ILE A 48 -18.39 9.83 -15.55
N ASP A 49 -18.02 9.77 -16.84
CA ASP A 49 -17.03 8.83 -17.29
C ASP A 49 -15.64 9.17 -16.69
N ALA A 50 -14.99 8.17 -16.10
CA ALA A 50 -13.66 8.29 -15.52
C ALA A 50 -12.54 8.26 -16.57
N PHE A 51 -12.77 7.67 -17.75
CA PHE A 51 -11.74 7.52 -18.77
C PHE A 51 -11.18 8.87 -19.29
N PRO A 52 -12.01 9.89 -19.61
CA PRO A 52 -11.49 11.20 -20.01
C PRO A 52 -10.61 11.87 -18.95
N LEU A 53 -10.88 11.63 -17.65
CA LEU A 53 -10.03 12.12 -16.58
C LEU A 53 -8.69 11.39 -16.54
N MET A 54 -8.68 10.08 -16.78
CA MET A 54 -7.44 9.30 -16.86
C MET A 54 -6.57 9.76 -18.05
N ASP A 55 -7.18 10.02 -19.21
CA ASP A 55 -6.47 10.53 -20.39
C ASP A 55 -5.83 11.89 -20.09
N LYS A 56 -6.56 12.79 -19.43
CA LYS A 56 -6.04 14.08 -18.99
C LYS A 56 -4.85 13.92 -18.03
N LEU A 57 -4.95 13.01 -17.06
CA LEU A 57 -3.86 12.73 -16.11
C LEU A 57 -2.61 12.18 -16.80
N PHE A 58 -2.75 11.32 -17.81
CA PHE A 58 -1.62 10.84 -18.61
C PHE A 58 -0.95 11.96 -19.39
N GLN A 59 -1.70 12.93 -19.89
CA GLN A 59 -1.15 14.11 -20.57
C GLN A 59 -0.43 15.05 -19.59
N GLU A 60 -0.98 15.27 -18.40
CA GLU A 60 -0.38 16.12 -17.36
C GLU A 60 0.91 15.50 -16.78
N ILE A 61 1.01 14.16 -16.73
CA ILE A 61 2.11 13.44 -16.09
C ILE A 61 2.72 12.38 -17.04
N PRO A 62 3.36 12.80 -18.15
CA PRO A 62 3.77 11.90 -19.23
C PRO A 62 4.89 10.93 -18.84
N HIS A 63 5.59 11.19 -17.73
CA HIS A 63 6.68 10.33 -17.24
C HIS A 63 6.18 9.12 -16.44
N LYS A 64 4.90 9.12 -16.02
CA LYS A 64 4.28 8.00 -15.29
C LYS A 64 3.69 7.01 -16.29
N LYS A 65 3.83 5.71 -15.99
CA LYS A 65 3.50 4.65 -16.96
C LYS A 65 2.16 3.98 -16.68
N VAL A 66 1.64 4.11 -15.47
CA VAL A 66 0.41 3.43 -15.06
C VAL A 66 -0.47 4.37 -14.25
N ILE A 67 -1.76 4.36 -14.56
CA ILE A 67 -2.81 4.90 -13.70
C ILE A 67 -3.67 3.73 -13.25
N LYS A 68 -3.84 3.58 -11.94
CA LYS A 68 -4.80 2.67 -11.35
C LYS A 68 -6.00 3.42 -10.86
N TYR A 69 -7.16 2.92 -11.24
CA TYR A 69 -8.40 3.34 -10.64
C TYR A 69 -8.59 2.61 -9.31
N TRP A 70 -8.46 3.32 -8.19
CA TRP A 70 -8.61 2.75 -6.86
C TRP A 70 -10.04 2.96 -6.35
N VAL A 71 -10.69 1.85 -6.02
CA VAL A 71 -12.12 1.81 -5.77
C VAL A 71 -12.38 1.37 -4.34
N TYR A 72 -12.43 2.34 -3.41
CA TYR A 72 -12.97 2.08 -2.09
C TYR A 72 -14.47 2.23 -2.12
N ASP A 73 -15.17 1.11 -1.92
CA ASP A 73 -16.62 1.02 -1.86
C ASP A 73 -17.29 1.88 -2.96
N TYR A 74 -17.19 1.43 -4.22
CA TYR A 74 -17.59 2.20 -5.41
C TYR A 74 -18.96 2.87 -5.25
N ALA A 75 -19.92 2.12 -4.68
CA ALA A 75 -21.29 2.55 -4.50
C ALA A 75 -21.45 3.60 -3.39
N LYS A 76 -20.54 3.64 -2.40
CA LYS A 76 -20.61 4.57 -1.27
C LYS A 76 -19.66 5.76 -1.40
N SER A 77 -18.60 5.69 -2.19
CA SER A 77 -17.70 6.82 -2.40
C SER A 77 -18.22 7.76 -3.49
N GLY A 78 -18.30 9.06 -3.19
CA GLY A 78 -18.59 10.12 -4.15
C GLY A 78 -17.37 10.64 -4.90
N VAL A 79 -16.20 10.02 -4.69
CA VAL A 79 -14.90 10.48 -5.22
C VAL A 79 -14.20 9.37 -6.00
N PHE A 80 -13.62 9.70 -7.15
CA PHE A 80 -12.67 8.87 -7.88
C PHE A 80 -11.26 9.06 -7.29
N ALA A 81 -10.57 7.96 -7.03
CA ALA A 81 -9.17 7.97 -6.62
C ALA A 81 -8.33 7.33 -7.73
N PHE A 82 -7.35 8.07 -8.23
CA PHE A 82 -6.41 7.59 -9.24
C PHE A 82 -5.01 7.53 -8.64
N HIS A 83 -4.42 6.34 -8.64
CA HIS A 83 -3.01 6.15 -8.25
C HIS A 83 -2.17 6.18 -9.52
N ILE A 84 -1.33 7.17 -9.65
CA ILE A 84 -0.45 7.38 -10.80
C ILE A 84 0.95 6.94 -10.37
N ALA A 85 1.58 6.01 -11.09
CA ALA A 85 2.82 5.37 -10.68
C ALA A 85 3.75 5.04 -11.83
N ASP A 86 5.03 4.83 -11.52
CA ASP A 86 6.03 4.36 -12.49
C ASP A 86 5.83 2.88 -12.78
N ARG A 87 5.49 2.10 -11.75
CA ARG A 87 5.11 0.69 -11.83
C ARG A 87 4.01 0.36 -10.85
N ALA A 88 3.02 -0.37 -11.36
CA ALA A 88 1.94 -0.93 -10.58
C ALA A 88 2.40 -2.17 -9.80
N GLY A 89 2.15 -2.18 -8.49
CA GLY A 89 2.33 -3.38 -7.66
C GLY A 89 1.01 -3.97 -7.18
N LEU A 90 1.03 -5.02 -6.34
CA LEU A 90 -0.22 -5.60 -5.82
C LEU A 90 -0.86 -4.73 -4.72
N LYS A 91 -0.07 -4.38 -3.70
CA LYS A 91 -0.51 -3.61 -2.51
C LYS A 91 0.11 -2.23 -2.39
N SER A 92 1.19 -1.99 -3.13
CA SER A 92 1.90 -0.72 -3.19
C SER A 92 2.27 -0.40 -4.62
N ASP A 93 2.67 0.84 -4.86
CA ASP A 93 3.09 1.33 -6.17
C ASP A 93 4.40 2.11 -6.08
N GLU A 94 5.25 1.93 -7.09
CA GLU A 94 6.55 2.61 -7.20
C GLU A 94 6.34 4.08 -7.55
N ASN A 95 6.89 4.97 -6.72
CA ASN A 95 6.82 6.43 -6.91
C ASN A 95 5.38 6.93 -7.16
N ARG A 96 4.47 6.55 -6.26
CA ARG A 96 3.03 6.82 -6.36
C ARG A 96 2.68 8.28 -6.08
N ASP A 97 1.92 8.89 -7.00
CA ASP A 97 1.12 10.09 -6.76
C ASP A 97 -0.37 9.68 -6.72
N VAL A 98 -1.17 10.33 -5.89
CA VAL A 98 -2.61 10.02 -5.77
C VAL A 98 -3.42 11.28 -6.01
N ARG A 99 -4.35 11.20 -6.97
CA ARG A 99 -5.25 12.30 -7.32
C ARG A 99 -6.69 11.88 -7.10
N TYR A 100 -7.47 12.79 -6.50
CA TYR A 100 -8.87 12.57 -6.21
C TYR A 100 -9.73 13.53 -7.04
N PHE A 101 -10.87 13.06 -7.52
CA PHE A 101 -11.82 13.85 -8.29
C PHE A 101 -13.25 13.55 -7.86
N ASP A 102 -14.09 14.57 -7.82
CA ASP A 102 -15.52 14.39 -7.55
C ASP A 102 -16.20 13.64 -8.71
N LYS A 103 -16.97 12.58 -8.40
CA LYS A 103 -17.60 11.68 -9.40
C LYS A 103 -18.69 12.33 -10.24
N TYR A 104 -19.23 13.46 -9.82
CA TYR A 104 -20.36 14.12 -10.47
C TYR A 104 -19.90 15.32 -11.30
N THR A 105 -18.86 16.01 -10.84
CA THR A 105 -18.37 17.25 -11.47
C THR A 105 -17.04 17.09 -12.19
N GLY A 106 -16.26 16.05 -11.87
CA GLY A 106 -14.92 15.84 -12.41
C GLY A 106 -13.89 16.85 -11.91
N LYS A 107 -14.24 17.68 -10.93
CA LYS A 107 -13.33 18.66 -10.33
C LYS A 107 -12.36 17.97 -9.37
N PRO A 108 -11.11 18.46 -9.26
CA PRO A 108 -10.15 17.94 -8.29
C PRO A 108 -10.71 18.03 -6.86
N TYR A 109 -10.54 16.95 -6.11
CA TYR A 109 -10.85 16.87 -4.69
C TYR A 109 -9.54 16.83 -3.90
N VAL A 110 -9.44 17.61 -2.83
CA VAL A 110 -8.24 17.72 -2.00
C VAL A 110 -8.50 17.05 -0.67
N ILE A 111 -7.70 16.02 -0.37
CA ILE A 111 -7.66 15.39 0.95
C ILE A 111 -6.78 16.19 1.90
N SER A 112 -6.93 15.98 3.21
CA SER A 112 -6.10 16.66 4.19
C SER A 112 -4.65 16.19 4.14
N ILE A 113 -3.72 17.02 4.61
CA ILE A 113 -2.28 16.70 4.65
C ILE A 113 -2.03 15.41 5.46
N GLN A 114 -2.77 15.21 6.55
CA GLN A 114 -2.66 14.03 7.40
C GLN A 114 -3.12 12.75 6.70
N GLN A 115 -4.12 12.85 5.82
CA GLN A 115 -4.63 11.74 5.00
C GLN A 115 -3.65 11.41 3.87
N ASP A 116 -3.07 12.42 3.23
CA ASP A 116 -2.04 12.23 2.21
C ASP A 116 -0.81 11.54 2.81
N LYS A 117 -0.37 11.99 3.99
CA LYS A 117 0.70 11.33 4.76
C LYS A 117 0.36 9.88 5.09
N HIS A 118 -0.87 9.59 5.51
CA HIS A 118 -1.31 8.22 5.75
C HIS A 118 -1.12 7.33 4.52
N ASN A 119 -1.62 7.78 3.37
CA ASN A 119 -1.45 7.05 2.10
C ASN A 119 0.02 6.82 1.75
N LYS A 120 0.89 7.82 1.96
CA LYS A 120 2.33 7.71 1.67
C LYS A 120 3.03 6.71 2.59
N VAL A 121 2.78 6.81 3.89
CA VAL A 121 3.37 5.90 4.90
C VAL A 121 2.90 4.47 4.66
N GLU A 122 1.61 4.26 4.43
CA GLU A 122 1.06 2.93 4.14
C GLU A 122 1.72 2.34 2.88
N ASN A 123 1.83 3.13 1.81
CA ASN A 123 2.50 2.70 0.58
C ASN A 123 3.96 2.32 0.83
N TRP A 124 4.71 3.09 1.64
CA TRP A 124 6.10 2.79 1.95
C TRP A 124 6.27 1.51 2.77
N VAL A 125 5.43 1.29 3.77
CA VAL A 125 5.45 0.05 4.56
C VAL A 125 5.23 -1.16 3.64
N TRP A 126 4.24 -1.08 2.75
CA TRP A 126 3.99 -2.14 1.77
C TRP A 126 5.09 -2.27 0.71
N GLN A 127 5.68 -1.17 0.25
CA GLN A 127 6.81 -1.22 -0.70
C GLN A 127 8.01 -1.95 -0.11
N LEU A 128 8.36 -1.65 1.14
CA LEU A 128 9.46 -2.29 1.86
C LEU A 128 9.18 -3.78 2.08
N HIS A 129 7.96 -4.13 2.49
CA HIS A 129 7.58 -5.52 2.73
C HIS A 129 7.52 -6.34 1.43
N MET A 130 6.93 -5.78 0.37
CA MET A 130 6.76 -6.46 -0.92
C MET A 130 7.99 -6.38 -1.83
N GLY A 131 9.03 -5.65 -1.43
CA GLY A 131 10.27 -5.51 -2.19
C GLY A 131 10.19 -4.58 -3.40
N GLN A 132 9.23 -3.66 -3.48
CA GLN A 132 9.02 -2.82 -4.66
C GLN A 132 9.96 -1.61 -4.73
N TRP A 133 10.73 -1.35 -3.68
CA TRP A 133 11.64 -0.19 -3.56
C TRP A 133 12.77 -0.14 -4.60
N LEU A 134 13.15 -1.27 -5.23
CA LEU A 134 14.12 -1.34 -6.34
C LEU A 134 13.62 -2.19 -7.51
N GLY A 135 12.31 -2.18 -7.76
CA GLY A 135 11.72 -2.99 -8.82
C GLY A 135 12.04 -4.48 -8.69
N GLN A 136 12.57 -5.09 -9.74
CA GLN A 136 12.80 -6.53 -9.78
C GLN A 136 13.88 -6.99 -8.80
N VAL A 137 14.93 -6.18 -8.59
CA VAL A 137 16.02 -6.51 -7.67
C VAL A 137 15.53 -6.53 -6.22
N GLY A 138 14.69 -5.55 -5.85
CA GLY A 138 14.07 -5.50 -4.53
C GLY A 138 13.18 -6.73 -4.27
N LYS A 139 12.34 -7.09 -5.25
CA LYS A 139 11.45 -8.27 -5.18
C LYS A 139 12.22 -9.58 -5.03
N PHE A 140 13.30 -9.74 -5.79
CA PHE A 140 14.15 -10.92 -5.68
C PHE A 140 14.83 -10.99 -4.31
N SER A 141 15.32 -9.85 -3.81
CA SER A 141 15.98 -9.76 -2.51
C SER A 141 15.04 -10.08 -1.35
N THR A 142 13.80 -9.56 -1.38
CA THR A 142 12.79 -9.88 -0.36
C THR A 142 12.32 -11.33 -0.45
N PHE A 143 12.25 -11.92 -1.65
CA PHE A 143 11.97 -13.34 -1.83
C PHE A 143 13.03 -14.23 -1.16
N ILE A 144 14.32 -13.98 -1.41
CA ILE A 144 15.41 -14.73 -0.77
C ILE A 144 15.42 -14.52 0.75
N ALA A 145 15.20 -13.27 1.20
CA ALA A 145 15.09 -12.98 2.62
C ALA A 145 13.94 -13.76 3.29
N GLY A 146 12.79 -13.85 2.62
CA GLY A 146 11.65 -14.65 3.06
C GLY A 146 11.99 -16.15 3.15
N LEU A 147 12.65 -16.70 2.12
CA LEU A 147 13.08 -18.10 2.10
C LEU A 147 13.99 -18.42 3.30
N ILE A 148 14.98 -17.56 3.57
CA ILE A 148 15.88 -17.71 4.72
C ILE A 148 15.09 -17.61 6.03
N SER A 149 14.26 -16.58 6.18
CA SER A 149 13.45 -16.36 7.38
C SER A 149 12.49 -17.52 7.68
N THR A 150 11.88 -18.14 6.66
CA THR A 150 11.00 -19.31 6.81
C THR A 150 11.79 -20.59 7.09
N SER A 151 13.02 -20.71 6.58
CA SER A 151 13.85 -21.90 6.83
C SER A 151 14.27 -22.03 8.30
N LEU A 152 14.53 -20.92 9.00
CA LEU A 152 15.00 -20.89 10.38
C LEU A 152 14.07 -21.61 11.40
N PRO A 153 12.75 -21.36 11.44
CA PRO A 153 11.86 -22.08 12.33
C PRO A 153 11.71 -23.56 11.93
N ILE A 154 11.78 -23.88 10.63
CA ILE A 154 11.70 -25.27 10.14
C ILE A 154 12.92 -26.06 10.63
N THR A 155 14.13 -25.54 10.38
CA THR A 155 15.37 -26.20 10.82
C THR A 155 15.44 -26.25 12.35
N GLY A 156 15.02 -25.20 13.05
CA GLY A 156 14.93 -25.17 14.51
C GLY A 156 14.00 -26.26 15.06
N PHE A 157 12.81 -26.42 14.47
CA PHE A 157 11.86 -27.46 14.85
C PHE A 157 12.42 -28.87 14.62
N LEU A 158 13.05 -29.11 13.46
CA LEU A 158 13.68 -30.40 13.14
C LEU A 158 14.79 -30.76 14.14
N ILE A 159 15.64 -29.79 14.52
CA ILE A 159 16.70 -29.98 15.52
C ILE A 159 16.10 -30.30 16.89
N TRP A 160 15.07 -29.55 17.33
CA TRP A 160 14.39 -29.80 18.60
C TRP A 160 13.77 -31.19 18.65
N TYR A 161 13.08 -31.59 17.59
CA TYR A 161 12.45 -32.91 17.47
C TYR A 161 13.49 -34.05 17.48
N GLY A 162 14.60 -33.87 16.75
CA GLY A 162 15.72 -34.81 16.73
C GLY A 162 16.38 -34.98 18.10
N ARG A 163 16.56 -33.89 18.87
CA ARG A 163 17.08 -33.94 20.25
C ARG A 163 16.14 -34.69 21.19
N ARG A 164 14.82 -34.49 21.09
CA ARG A 164 13.84 -35.17 21.93
C ARG A 164 13.80 -36.67 21.69
N LYS A 165 14.01 -37.13 20.45
CA LYS A 165 14.10 -38.56 20.12
C LYS A 165 15.35 -39.25 20.66
N ARG A 166 16.44 -38.52 20.91
CA ARG A 166 17.68 -39.06 21.48
C ARG A 166 17.69 -39.11 23.01
N GLN A 167 16.74 -38.47 23.67
CA GLN A 167 16.57 -38.48 25.14
C GLN A 167 15.53 -39.51 25.61
N LYS A 168 14.92 -40.25 24.69
CA LYS A 168 14.22 -41.51 24.97
C LYS A 168 15.13 -42.66 24.59
#